data_AF-A0A177LPE4-F1
#
_entry.id   AF-A0A177LPE4-F1
#
_cell.length_a   1.000
_cell.length_b   1.000
_cell.length_c   1.000
_cell.angle_alpha   90.00
_cell.angle_beta   90.00
_cell.angle_gamma   90.00
#
_symmetry.space_group_name_H-M   'P 1'
#
loop_
_entity.id
_entity.type
_entity.pdbx_description
1 polymer ?
#
loop_
_entity_poly.entity_id
_entity_poly.type
_entity_poly.pdbx_seq_one_letter_code
_entity_poly.pdbx_strand_id
1 'polypeptide(L)'
;MNKTDSSIYYYKQALPIFEKAQDIYRLQNIYDDLATIYERLEEDKLYSYYAKKSKELYDIIRRKEKAETDHISQNIIKSEKVRWYKSLTFIIIGIAAIVILKFYFTIKYFKRYQREKKKRERTKIHLQHKKEVLNQMELKVNDSFAELLELAKSNDSSFLSRFIEVYPEFYHKLNTTYPEMTSGQVKFCAMLKLNFSTKEIAHFSHISVRSVEMKKSRLRKQLGIPSDIDLNNWMMNF
;
A
#
# COMPACT_ATOMS: atom_id res chain seq x y z
N MET A 1 91.43 48.14 -7.47
CA MET A 1 90.48 47.57 -8.46
C MET A 1 89.11 48.16 -8.18
N ASN A 2 88.47 48.74 -9.20
CA ASN A 2 87.11 49.25 -9.10
C ASN A 2 86.16 48.05 -8.86
N LYS A 3 85.20 48.13 -7.94
CA LYS A 3 84.32 47.00 -7.61
C LYS A 3 83.53 46.50 -8.84
N THR A 4 83.26 47.40 -9.78
CA THR A 4 82.62 47.12 -11.07
C THR A 4 83.45 46.18 -11.96
N ASP A 5 84.78 46.28 -11.91
CA ASP A 5 85.67 45.42 -12.71
C ASP A 5 85.66 43.98 -12.17
N SER A 6 85.56 43.85 -10.84
CA SER A 6 85.45 42.54 -10.18
C SER A 6 84.13 41.86 -10.49
N SER A 7 83.00 42.58 -10.51
CA SER A 7 81.69 41.98 -10.85
C SER A 7 81.64 41.50 -12.30
N ILE A 8 82.10 42.31 -13.26
CA ILE A 8 82.14 41.91 -14.68
C ILE A 8 82.99 40.66 -14.87
N TYR A 9 84.13 40.56 -14.17
CA TYR A 9 85.01 39.38 -14.23
C TYR A 9 84.28 38.09 -13.83
N TYR A 10 83.59 38.10 -12.68
CA TYR A 10 82.85 36.93 -12.22
C TYR A 10 81.66 36.58 -13.14
N TYR A 11 80.92 37.58 -13.63
CA TYR A 11 79.84 37.34 -14.61
C TYR A 11 80.36 36.72 -15.90
N LYS A 12 81.49 37.20 -16.43
CA LYS A 12 82.11 36.64 -17.65
C LYS A 12 82.61 35.20 -17.45
N GLN A 13 83.07 34.83 -16.26
CA GLN A 13 83.41 33.43 -15.95
C GLN A 13 82.16 32.54 -15.80
N ALA A 14 81.08 33.10 -15.26
CA ALA A 14 79.84 32.38 -15.04
C ALA A 14 79.06 32.09 -16.35
N LEU A 15 79.12 33.00 -17.33
CA LEU A 15 78.44 32.86 -18.63
C LEU A 15 78.66 31.48 -19.29
N PRO A 16 79.89 31.01 -19.58
CA PRO A 16 80.09 29.73 -20.25
C PRO A 16 79.60 28.53 -19.42
N ILE A 17 79.58 28.66 -18.09
CA ILE A 17 79.07 27.62 -17.18
C ILE A 17 77.55 27.49 -17.35
N PHE A 18 76.84 28.62 -17.31
CA PHE A 18 75.38 28.62 -17.42
C PHE A 18 74.88 28.41 -18.86
N GLU A 19 75.65 28.82 -19.87
CA GLU A 19 75.40 28.50 -21.29
C GLU A 19 75.49 26.99 -21.51
N LYS A 20 76.53 26.34 -20.97
CA LYS A 20 76.68 24.88 -21.03
C LYS A 20 75.57 24.16 -20.27
N ALA A 21 75.13 24.72 -19.14
CA ALA A 21 74.02 24.18 -18.36
C ALA A 21 72.63 24.46 -18.98
N GLN A 22 72.56 25.29 -20.03
CA GLN A 22 71.31 25.78 -20.64
C GLN A 22 70.34 26.42 -19.61
N ASP A 23 70.90 27.05 -18.58
CA ASP A 23 70.12 27.66 -17.51
C ASP A 23 69.65 29.05 -17.94
N ILE A 24 68.55 29.08 -18.70
CA ILE A 24 68.00 30.32 -19.27
C ILE A 24 67.66 31.37 -18.21
N TYR A 25 67.30 30.96 -16.99
CA TYR A 25 66.94 31.87 -15.89
C TYR A 25 68.18 32.59 -15.37
N ARG A 26 69.24 31.85 -15.07
CA ARG A 26 70.50 32.45 -14.59
C ARG A 26 71.20 33.24 -15.68
N LEU A 27 71.13 32.81 -16.93
CA LEU A 27 71.67 33.57 -18.07
C LEU A 27 70.95 34.91 -18.26
N GLN A 28 69.62 34.92 -18.15
CA GLN A 28 68.85 36.17 -18.25
C GLN A 28 69.28 37.16 -17.18
N ASN A 29 69.35 36.72 -15.92
CA ASN A 29 69.81 37.56 -14.81
C ASN A 29 71.24 38.10 -15.04
N ILE A 30 72.18 37.25 -15.48
CA ILE A 30 73.56 37.68 -15.74
C ILE A 30 73.63 38.71 -16.87
N TYR A 31 72.88 38.52 -17.96
CA TYR A 31 72.84 39.51 -19.03
C TYR A 31 72.17 40.81 -18.59
N ASP A 32 71.17 40.76 -17.72
CA ASP A 32 70.52 41.94 -17.15
C ASP A 32 71.47 42.75 -16.25
N ASP A 33 72.19 42.06 -15.38
CA ASP A 33 73.21 42.64 -14.51
C ASP A 33 74.34 43.27 -15.34
N LEU A 34 74.83 42.57 -16.37
CA LEU A 34 75.84 43.10 -17.27
C LEU A 34 75.34 44.32 -18.05
N ALA A 35 74.10 44.32 -18.52
CA ALA A 35 73.50 45.48 -19.17
C ALA A 35 73.49 46.69 -18.23
N THR A 36 72.99 46.52 -17.00
CA THR A 36 72.94 47.57 -15.97
C THR A 36 74.34 48.12 -15.63
N ILE A 37 75.35 47.24 -15.59
CA ILE A 37 76.73 47.65 -15.34
C ILE A 37 77.29 48.47 -16.52
N TYR A 38 77.08 48.02 -17.76
CA TYR A 38 77.58 48.71 -18.95
C TYR A 38 76.85 50.02 -19.25
N GLU A 39 75.58 50.15 -18.84
CA GLU A 39 74.85 51.42 -18.85
C GLU A 39 75.53 52.46 -17.94
N ARG A 40 75.92 52.05 -16.72
CA ARG A 40 76.61 52.92 -15.75
C ARG A 40 78.04 53.29 -16.16
N LEU A 41 78.65 52.48 -17.02
CA LEU A 41 79.99 52.74 -17.58
C LEU A 41 79.94 53.57 -18.87
N GLU A 42 78.75 54.00 -19.32
CA GLU A 42 78.54 54.76 -20.57
C GLU A 42 79.03 54.00 -21.83
N GLU A 43 78.97 52.65 -21.79
CA GLU A 43 79.39 51.76 -22.87
C GLU A 43 78.17 51.29 -23.69
N ASP A 44 77.57 52.20 -24.46
CA ASP A 44 76.28 52.03 -25.15
C ASP A 44 76.16 50.74 -25.98
N LYS A 45 77.23 50.36 -26.69
CA LYS A 45 77.23 49.17 -27.56
C LYS A 45 77.11 47.88 -26.74
N LEU A 46 77.82 47.80 -25.61
CA LEU A 46 77.80 46.63 -24.73
C LEU A 46 76.51 46.58 -23.94
N TYR A 47 76.02 47.74 -23.46
CA TYR A 47 74.68 47.85 -22.88
C TYR A 47 73.61 47.30 -23.83
N SER A 48 73.54 47.83 -25.06
CA SER A 48 72.55 47.42 -26.06
C SER A 48 72.62 45.92 -26.36
N TYR A 49 73.84 45.36 -26.43
CA TYR A 49 74.05 43.93 -26.65
C TYR A 49 73.47 43.08 -25.51
N TYR A 50 73.85 43.37 -24.27
CA TYR A 50 73.44 42.57 -23.11
C TYR A 50 71.96 42.78 -22.76
N ALA A 51 71.44 44.00 -22.92
CA ALA A 51 70.02 44.31 -22.74
C ALA A 51 69.15 43.53 -23.74
N LYS A 52 69.58 43.46 -25.01
CA LYS A 52 68.90 42.64 -26.02
C LYS A 52 68.90 41.16 -25.64
N LYS A 53 70.05 40.63 -25.19
CA LYS A 53 70.18 39.23 -24.76
C LYS A 53 69.33 38.90 -23.54
N SER A 54 69.28 39.77 -22.53
CA SER A 54 68.40 39.65 -21.37
C SER A 54 66.93 39.60 -21.81
N LYS A 55 66.51 40.52 -22.67
CA LYS A 55 65.14 40.59 -23.18
C LYS A 55 64.73 39.35 -23.98
N GLU A 56 65.61 38.84 -24.85
CA GLU A 56 65.36 37.61 -25.62
C GLU A 56 65.09 36.41 -24.70
N LEU A 57 65.90 36.25 -23.65
CA LEU A 57 65.71 35.16 -22.68
C LEU A 57 64.47 35.37 -21.82
N TYR A 58 64.17 36.61 -21.41
CA TYR A 58 62.94 36.94 -20.68
C TYR A 58 61.69 36.54 -21.47
N ASP A 59 61.64 36.88 -22.77
CA ASP A 59 60.50 36.52 -23.64
C ASP A 59 60.39 35.00 -23.85
N ILE A 60 61.50 34.25 -23.79
CA ILE A 60 61.49 32.78 -23.84
C ILE A 60 60.95 32.19 -22.53
N ILE A 61 61.48 32.64 -21.39
CA ILE A 61 61.05 32.21 -20.05
C ILE A 61 59.55 32.45 -19.89
N ARG A 62 59.09 33.67 -20.18
CA ARG A 62 57.68 34.04 -20.07
C ARG A 62 56.76 33.18 -20.94
N ARG A 63 57.18 32.85 -22.16
CA ARG A 63 56.42 31.96 -23.06
C ARG A 63 56.35 30.54 -22.50
N LYS A 64 57.44 30.03 -21.93
CA LYS A 64 57.50 28.70 -21.33
C LYS A 64 56.61 28.61 -20.09
N GLU A 65 56.75 29.57 -19.17
CA GLU A 65 55.91 29.66 -17.97
C GLU A 65 54.43 29.74 -18.33
N LYS A 66 54.06 30.59 -19.30
CA LYS A 66 52.67 30.71 -19.77
C LYS A 66 52.13 29.38 -20.29
N ALA A 67 52.91 28.67 -21.12
CA ALA A 67 52.49 27.38 -21.66
C ALA A 67 52.30 26.32 -20.56
N GLU A 68 53.17 26.30 -19.56
CA GLU A 68 53.05 25.41 -18.40
C GLU A 68 51.82 25.75 -17.55
N THR A 69 51.59 27.04 -17.25
CA THR A 69 50.42 27.49 -16.49
C THR A 69 49.11 27.21 -17.24
N ASP A 70 49.10 27.40 -18.56
CA ASP A 70 47.93 27.12 -19.39
C ASP A 70 47.65 25.61 -19.39
N HIS A 71 48.68 24.77 -19.52
CA HIS A 71 48.53 23.31 -19.46
C HIS A 71 48.03 22.82 -18.09
N ILE A 72 48.57 23.35 -16.98
CA ILE A 72 48.09 23.04 -15.63
C ILE A 72 46.62 23.45 -15.49
N SER A 73 46.28 24.67 -15.91
CA SER A 73 44.90 25.18 -15.86
C SER A 73 43.94 24.30 -16.67
N GLN A 74 44.32 23.92 -17.89
CA GLN A 74 43.50 23.05 -18.74
C GLN A 74 43.32 21.65 -18.13
N ASN A 75 44.35 21.09 -17.51
CA ASN A 75 44.26 19.80 -16.84
C ASN A 75 43.38 19.85 -15.59
N ILE A 76 43.46 20.91 -14.79
CA ILE A 76 42.57 21.15 -13.66
C ILE A 76 41.12 21.21 -14.16
N ILE A 77 40.83 22.09 -15.14
CA ILE A 77 39.49 22.25 -15.73
C ILE A 77 38.97 20.90 -16.27
N LYS A 78 39.81 20.14 -16.98
CA LYS A 78 39.44 18.82 -17.52
C LYS A 78 39.13 17.83 -16.40
N SER A 79 39.94 17.79 -15.35
CA SER A 79 39.75 16.89 -14.20
C SER A 79 38.48 17.22 -13.41
N GLU A 80 38.17 18.50 -13.24
CA GLU A 80 36.94 18.97 -12.60
C GLU A 80 35.71 18.64 -13.44
N LYS A 81 35.76 18.87 -14.76
CA LYS A 81 34.68 18.47 -15.67
C LYS A 81 34.39 16.97 -15.56
N VAL A 82 35.41 16.12 -15.59
CA VAL A 82 35.23 14.67 -15.45
C VAL A 82 34.59 14.33 -14.10
N ARG A 83 35.02 14.97 -13.01
CA ARG A 83 34.42 14.80 -11.67
C ARG A 83 32.95 15.23 -11.65
N TRP A 84 32.63 16.33 -12.31
CA TRP A 84 31.28 16.85 -12.43
C TRP A 84 30.36 15.89 -13.21
N TYR A 85 30.80 15.40 -14.37
CA TYR A 85 30.02 14.42 -15.15
C TYR A 85 29.79 13.13 -14.37
N LYS A 86 30.81 12.62 -13.66
CA LYS A 86 30.63 11.45 -12.78
C LYS A 86 29.56 11.71 -11.71
N SER A 87 29.64 12.86 -11.02
CA SER A 87 28.64 13.23 -10.02
C SER A 87 27.23 13.32 -10.60
N LEU A 88 27.09 13.91 -11.80
CA LEU A 88 25.82 14.00 -12.51
C LEU A 88 25.26 12.61 -12.86
N THR A 89 26.09 11.68 -13.32
CA THR A 89 25.64 10.31 -13.63
C THR A 89 25.07 9.60 -12.39
N PHE A 90 25.70 9.74 -11.21
CA PHE A 90 25.15 9.19 -9.97
C PHE A 90 23.79 9.80 -9.60
N ILE A 91 23.62 11.11 -9.78
CA ILE A 91 22.35 11.79 -9.54
C ILE A 91 21.25 11.25 -10.47
N ILE A 92 21.55 11.10 -11.76
CA ILE A 92 20.59 10.57 -12.76
C ILE A 92 20.19 9.13 -12.41
N ILE A 93 21.14 8.28 -12.03
CA ILE A 93 20.87 6.90 -11.59
C ILE A 93 19.98 6.89 -10.35
N GLY A 94 20.25 7.78 -9.39
CA GLY A 94 19.42 7.92 -8.19
C GLY A 94 17.97 8.32 -8.49
N ILE A 95 17.77 9.30 -9.38
CA ILE A 95 16.43 9.72 -9.83
C ILE A 95 15.72 8.57 -10.54
N ALA A 96 16.41 7.87 -11.45
CA ALA A 96 15.85 6.72 -12.15
C ALA A 96 15.40 5.61 -11.17
N ALA A 97 16.20 5.32 -10.14
CA ALA A 97 15.85 4.34 -9.11
C ALA A 97 14.59 4.74 -8.34
N ILE A 98 14.43 6.02 -7.99
CA ILE A 98 13.22 6.54 -7.32
C ILE A 98 11.98 6.38 -8.22
N VAL A 99 12.11 6.67 -9.51
CA VAL A 99 11.02 6.51 -10.48
C VAL A 99 10.60 5.04 -10.60
N ILE A 100 11.57 4.12 -10.70
CA ILE A 100 11.32 2.67 -10.75
C ILE A 100 10.61 2.20 -9.47
N LEU A 101 11.05 2.67 -8.31
CA LEU A 101 10.46 2.32 -7.03
C LEU A 101 9.00 2.82 -6.95
N LYS A 102 8.74 4.08 -7.32
CA LYS A 102 7.38 4.62 -7.43
C LYS A 102 6.51 3.80 -8.37
N PHE A 103 7.03 3.46 -9.55
CA PHE A 103 6.31 2.66 -10.53
C PHE A 103 5.94 1.27 -10.00
N TYR A 104 6.87 0.59 -9.32
CA TYR A 104 6.63 -0.68 -8.64
C TYR A 104 5.50 -0.56 -7.60
N PHE A 105 5.54 0.47 -6.74
CA PHE A 105 4.49 0.71 -5.74
C PHE A 105 3.13 1.00 -6.38
N THR A 106 3.09 1.77 -7.47
CA THR A 106 1.84 2.06 -8.21
C THR A 106 1.23 0.80 -8.80
N ILE A 107 2.03 -0.08 -9.43
CA ILE A 107 1.54 -1.37 -9.94
C ILE A 107 1.01 -2.24 -8.80
N LYS A 108 1.74 -2.32 -7.67
CA LYS A 108 1.32 -3.10 -6.50
C LYS A 108 0.00 -2.57 -5.92
N TYR A 109 -0.14 -1.25 -5.81
CA TYR A 109 -1.37 -0.60 -5.37
C TYR A 109 -2.54 -0.91 -6.30
N PHE A 110 -2.34 -0.80 -7.62
CA PHE A 110 -3.37 -1.09 -8.61
C PHE A 110 -3.83 -2.56 -8.58
N LYS A 111 -2.89 -3.51 -8.48
CA LYS A 111 -3.22 -4.94 -8.32
C LYS A 111 -4.02 -5.21 -7.04
N ARG A 112 -3.67 -4.55 -5.93
CA ARG A 112 -4.41 -4.69 -4.66
C ARG A 112 -5.83 -4.13 -4.78
N TYR A 113 -5.98 -2.96 -5.38
CA TYR A 113 -7.27 -2.32 -5.62
C TYR A 113 -8.21 -3.22 -6.45
N GLN A 114 -7.71 -3.81 -7.54
CA GLN A 114 -8.49 -4.72 -8.37
C GLN A 114 -8.95 -5.99 -7.64
N ARG A 115 -8.10 -6.57 -6.78
CA ARG A 115 -8.44 -7.76 -5.98
C ARG A 115 -9.58 -7.46 -5.00
N GLU A 116 -9.51 -6.34 -4.31
CA GLU A 116 -10.55 -5.92 -3.36
C GLU A 116 -11.88 -5.64 -4.05
N LYS A 117 -11.86 -5.02 -5.23
CA LYS A 117 -13.08 -4.79 -6.04
C LYS A 117 -13.79 -6.11 -6.39
N LYS A 118 -13.03 -7.13 -6.85
CA LYS A 118 -13.61 -8.46 -7.18
C LYS A 118 -14.21 -9.17 -5.97
N LYS A 119 -13.60 -9.05 -4.78
CA LYS A 119 -14.16 -9.63 -3.55
C LYS A 119 -15.51 -9.00 -3.20
N ARG A 120 -15.60 -7.66 -3.23
CA ARG A 120 -16.84 -6.93 -2.93
C ARG A 120 -17.98 -7.35 -3.87
N GLU A 121 -17.69 -7.52 -5.16
CA GLU A 121 -18.69 -7.96 -6.13
C GLU A 121 -19.21 -9.36 -5.82
N ARG A 122 -18.31 -10.32 -5.51
CA ARG A 122 -18.70 -11.67 -5.09
C ARG A 122 -19.54 -11.66 -3.82
N THR A 123 -19.16 -10.85 -2.83
CA THR A 123 -19.92 -10.71 -1.58
C THR A 123 -21.31 -10.13 -1.84
N LYS A 124 -21.45 -9.14 -2.73
CA LYS A 124 -22.76 -8.58 -3.11
C LYS A 124 -23.65 -9.63 -3.78
N ILE A 125 -23.11 -10.39 -4.74
CA ILE A 125 -23.83 -11.48 -5.41
C ILE A 125 -24.28 -12.52 -4.39
N HIS A 126 -23.39 -12.93 -3.48
CA HIS A 126 -23.71 -13.90 -2.43
C HIS A 126 -24.82 -13.37 -1.49
N LEU A 127 -24.74 -12.10 -1.11
CA LEU A 127 -25.76 -11.47 -0.25
C LEU A 127 -27.12 -11.38 -0.95
N GLN A 128 -27.14 -11.03 -2.24
CA GLN A 128 -28.36 -11.03 -3.05
C GLN A 128 -28.97 -12.42 -3.14
N HIS A 129 -28.18 -13.45 -3.45
CA HIS A 129 -28.66 -14.83 -3.51
C HIS A 129 -29.21 -15.30 -2.16
N LYS A 130 -28.52 -14.99 -1.05
CA LYS A 130 -29.01 -15.32 0.30
C LYS A 130 -30.34 -14.63 0.60
N LYS A 131 -30.50 -13.37 0.20
CA LYS A 131 -31.75 -12.61 0.37
C LYS A 131 -32.90 -13.23 -0.45
N GLU A 132 -32.62 -13.64 -1.67
CA GLU A 132 -33.61 -14.31 -2.53
C GLU A 132 -34.08 -15.64 -1.94
N VAL A 133 -33.14 -16.47 -1.47
CA VAL A 133 -33.46 -17.73 -0.78
C VAL A 133 -34.27 -17.48 0.48
N LEU A 134 -33.94 -16.44 1.27
CA LEU A 134 -34.69 -16.08 2.46
C LEU A 134 -36.13 -15.69 2.11
N ASN A 135 -36.33 -14.84 1.11
CA ASN A 135 -37.66 -14.46 0.63
C ASN A 135 -38.45 -15.70 0.15
N GLN A 136 -37.81 -16.62 -0.57
CA GLN A 136 -38.47 -17.86 -1.00
C GLN A 136 -38.85 -18.77 0.17
N MET A 137 -38.03 -18.84 1.20
CA MET A 137 -38.34 -19.60 2.42
C MET A 137 -39.51 -18.95 3.17
N GLU A 138 -39.51 -17.62 3.31
CA GLU A 138 -40.62 -16.88 3.93
C GLU A 138 -41.94 -17.12 3.19
N LEU A 139 -41.94 -17.08 1.86
CA LEU A 139 -43.12 -17.39 1.04
C LEU A 139 -43.60 -18.82 1.26
N LYS A 140 -42.71 -19.81 1.20
CA LYS A 140 -43.08 -21.22 1.42
C LYS A 140 -43.64 -21.49 2.81
N VAL A 141 -43.07 -20.85 3.83
CA VAL A 141 -43.58 -20.94 5.20
C VAL A 141 -44.97 -20.32 5.29
N ASN A 142 -45.18 -19.16 4.66
CA ASN A 142 -46.46 -18.48 4.66
C ASN A 142 -47.55 -19.28 3.92
N ASP A 143 -47.21 -19.87 2.77
CA ASP A 143 -48.14 -20.72 1.99
C ASP A 143 -48.49 -22.01 2.75
N SER A 144 -47.49 -22.69 3.32
CA SER A 144 -47.71 -23.91 4.11
C SER A 144 -48.53 -23.61 5.38
N PHE A 145 -48.33 -22.44 5.98
CA PHE A 145 -49.11 -22.00 7.13
C PHE A 145 -50.56 -21.66 6.74
N ALA A 146 -50.77 -20.96 5.61
CA ALA A 146 -52.10 -20.65 5.10
C ALA A 146 -52.89 -21.92 4.79
N GLU A 147 -52.27 -22.89 4.10
CA GLU A 147 -52.85 -24.21 3.81
C GLU A 147 -53.26 -24.94 5.11
N LEU A 148 -52.39 -24.96 6.12
CA LEU A 148 -52.72 -25.55 7.43
C LEU A 148 -53.93 -24.89 8.10
N LEU A 149 -54.02 -23.57 8.02
CA LEU A 149 -55.16 -22.84 8.60
C LEU A 149 -56.45 -23.19 7.86
N GLU A 150 -56.42 -23.33 6.54
CA GLU A 150 -57.60 -23.74 5.76
C GLU A 150 -58.05 -25.15 6.09
N LEU A 151 -57.13 -26.12 6.14
CA LEU A 151 -57.42 -27.51 6.54
C LEU A 151 -57.98 -27.60 7.96
N ALA A 152 -57.48 -26.77 8.88
CA ALA A 152 -58.02 -26.70 10.23
C ALA A 152 -59.45 -26.16 10.25
N LYS A 153 -59.71 -25.08 9.49
CA LYS A 153 -61.01 -24.41 9.40
C LYS A 153 -62.09 -25.29 8.78
N SER A 154 -61.74 -26.06 7.75
CA SER A 154 -62.64 -27.01 7.08
C SER A 154 -62.81 -28.33 7.83
N ASN A 155 -62.08 -28.52 8.94
CA ASN A 155 -62.02 -29.77 9.70
C ASN A 155 -61.62 -30.99 8.87
N ASP A 156 -60.70 -30.77 7.93
CA ASP A 156 -60.22 -31.83 7.04
C ASP A 156 -59.50 -32.95 7.84
N SER A 157 -59.58 -34.18 7.33
CA SER A 157 -58.91 -35.33 7.93
C SER A 157 -57.40 -35.29 7.73
N SER A 158 -56.92 -34.65 6.66
CA SER A 158 -55.50 -34.47 6.33
C SER A 158 -54.82 -33.36 7.14
N PHE A 159 -55.56 -32.57 7.91
CA PHE A 159 -54.99 -31.50 8.74
C PHE A 159 -53.86 -32.01 9.66
N LEU A 160 -54.09 -33.14 10.35
CA LEU A 160 -53.11 -33.65 11.31
C LEU A 160 -51.83 -34.13 10.61
N SER A 161 -51.95 -34.86 9.49
CA SER A 161 -50.78 -35.30 8.73
C SER A 161 -49.99 -34.11 8.19
N ARG A 162 -50.68 -33.11 7.63
CA ARG A 162 -50.04 -31.89 7.13
C ARG A 162 -49.36 -31.10 8.24
N PHE A 163 -49.99 -31.02 9.41
CA PHE A 163 -49.41 -30.34 10.57
C PHE A 163 -48.12 -31.02 11.03
N ILE A 164 -48.07 -32.35 11.04
CA ILE A 164 -46.86 -33.11 11.40
C ILE A 164 -45.73 -32.85 10.39
N GLU A 165 -46.03 -32.71 9.11
CA GLU A 165 -45.04 -32.37 8.08
C GLU A 165 -44.45 -30.96 8.27
N VAL A 166 -45.27 -29.98 8.65
CA VAL A 166 -44.83 -28.58 8.82
C VAL A 166 -44.19 -28.34 10.20
N TYR A 167 -44.65 -29.04 11.24
CA TYR A 167 -44.14 -28.94 12.62
C TYR A 167 -43.64 -30.29 13.17
N PRO A 168 -42.65 -30.94 12.51
CA PRO A 168 -42.20 -32.28 12.90
C PRO A 168 -41.56 -32.30 14.29
N GLU A 169 -40.83 -31.24 14.65
CA GLU A 169 -40.19 -31.11 15.97
C GLU A 169 -41.21 -31.05 17.11
N PHE A 170 -42.32 -30.32 16.92
CA PHE A 170 -43.39 -30.25 17.90
C PHE A 170 -44.03 -31.62 18.09
N TYR A 171 -44.36 -32.32 16.99
CA TYR A 171 -44.95 -33.65 17.06
C TYR A 171 -44.00 -34.66 17.72
N HIS A 172 -42.73 -34.68 17.33
CA HIS A 172 -41.73 -35.57 17.90
C HIS A 172 -41.55 -35.33 19.41
N LYS A 173 -41.44 -34.06 19.82
CA LYS A 173 -41.34 -33.69 21.24
C LYS A 173 -42.60 -34.08 22.02
N LEU A 174 -43.78 -33.83 21.46
CA LEU A 174 -45.06 -34.19 22.09
C LEU A 174 -45.18 -35.70 22.26
N ASN A 175 -44.87 -36.48 21.21
CA ASN A 175 -44.98 -37.94 21.22
C ASN A 175 -43.92 -38.61 22.11
N THR A 176 -42.72 -38.03 22.21
CA THR A 176 -41.67 -38.52 23.11
C THR A 176 -42.00 -38.23 24.58
N THR A 177 -42.56 -37.05 24.87
CA THR A 177 -42.86 -36.62 26.24
C THR A 177 -44.17 -37.24 26.75
N TYR A 178 -45.16 -37.42 25.87
CA TYR A 178 -46.50 -37.91 26.20
C TYR A 178 -46.95 -39.01 25.22
N PRO A 179 -46.34 -40.22 25.29
CA PRO A 179 -46.56 -41.30 24.32
C PRO A 179 -48.00 -41.86 24.31
N GLU A 180 -48.74 -41.69 25.40
CA GLU A 180 -50.13 -42.16 25.56
C GLU A 180 -51.18 -41.23 24.90
N MET A 181 -50.75 -40.20 24.17
CA MET A 181 -51.67 -39.27 23.51
C MET A 181 -52.35 -39.90 22.29
N THR A 182 -53.68 -39.86 22.28
CA THR A 182 -54.48 -40.26 21.11
C THR A 182 -54.32 -39.26 19.96
N SER A 183 -54.53 -39.71 18.72
CA SER A 183 -54.50 -38.84 17.52
C SER A 183 -55.43 -37.63 17.63
N GLY A 184 -56.59 -37.78 18.27
CA GLY A 184 -57.53 -36.69 18.54
C GLY A 184 -56.98 -35.65 19.54
N GLN A 185 -56.19 -36.08 20.53
CA GLN A 185 -55.51 -35.17 21.46
C GLN A 185 -54.35 -34.45 20.77
N VAL A 186 -53.62 -35.13 19.89
CA VAL A 186 -52.55 -34.51 19.08
C VAL A 186 -53.16 -33.47 18.12
N LYS A 187 -54.25 -33.78 17.41
CA LYS A 187 -54.99 -32.81 16.58
C LYS A 187 -55.44 -31.59 17.38
N PHE A 188 -55.87 -31.80 18.63
CA PHE A 188 -56.25 -30.70 19.51
C PHE A 188 -55.03 -29.85 19.95
N CYS A 189 -53.90 -30.47 20.30
CA CYS A 189 -52.66 -29.75 20.60
C CYS A 189 -52.15 -28.95 19.39
N ALA A 190 -52.27 -29.52 18.19
CA ALA A 190 -51.95 -28.84 16.93
C ALA A 190 -52.80 -27.57 16.73
N MET A 191 -54.11 -27.65 16.99
CA MET A 191 -54.98 -26.46 16.93
C MET A 191 -54.61 -25.38 17.97
N LEU A 192 -54.15 -25.79 19.15
CA LEU A 192 -53.67 -24.86 20.18
C LEU A 192 -52.30 -24.25 19.82
N LYS A 193 -51.41 -25.02 19.18
CA LYS A 193 -50.10 -24.58 18.66
C LYS A 193 -50.27 -23.51 17.58
N LEU A 194 -51.30 -23.65 16.74
CA LEU A 194 -51.72 -22.64 15.75
C LEU A 194 -52.51 -21.46 16.36
N ASN A 195 -52.61 -21.42 17.69
CA ASN A 195 -53.25 -20.36 18.47
C ASN A 195 -54.75 -20.14 18.19
N PHE A 196 -55.48 -21.19 17.78
CA PHE A 196 -56.94 -21.07 17.64
C PHE A 196 -57.61 -20.85 19.01
N SER A 197 -58.55 -19.92 19.06
CA SER A 197 -59.36 -19.66 20.24
C SER A 197 -60.32 -20.83 20.52
N THR A 198 -60.79 -20.94 21.77
CA THR A 198 -61.76 -21.97 22.17
C THR A 198 -63.03 -21.91 21.31
N LYS A 199 -63.45 -20.71 20.90
CA LYS A 199 -64.64 -20.50 20.04
C LYS A 199 -64.39 -20.99 18.61
N GLU A 200 -63.22 -20.71 18.05
CA GLU A 200 -62.85 -21.16 16.70
C GLU A 200 -62.71 -22.69 16.65
N ILE A 201 -62.03 -23.30 17.63
CA ILE A 201 -61.91 -24.77 17.68
C ILE A 201 -63.28 -25.43 17.79
N ALA A 202 -64.19 -24.86 18.59
CA ALA A 202 -65.57 -25.36 18.72
C ALA A 202 -66.31 -25.28 17.38
N HIS A 203 -66.20 -24.14 16.69
CA HIS A 203 -66.79 -23.92 15.38
C HIS A 203 -66.26 -24.91 14.33
N PHE A 204 -64.93 -25.02 14.19
CA PHE A 204 -64.31 -25.90 13.20
C PHE A 204 -64.57 -27.39 13.51
N SER A 205 -64.47 -27.79 14.77
CA SER A 205 -64.68 -29.19 15.15
C SER A 205 -66.16 -29.60 15.26
N HIS A 206 -67.09 -28.67 14.98
CA HIS A 206 -68.54 -28.87 15.11
C HIS A 206 -68.98 -29.41 16.49
N ILE A 207 -68.38 -28.89 17.56
CA ILE A 207 -68.73 -29.23 18.95
C ILE A 207 -69.02 -27.97 19.76
N SER A 208 -69.67 -28.12 20.92
CA SER A 208 -69.93 -26.97 21.79
C SER A 208 -68.64 -26.39 22.37
N VAL A 209 -68.65 -25.08 22.62
CA VAL A 209 -67.56 -24.37 23.31
C VAL A 209 -67.25 -25.04 24.66
N ARG A 210 -68.28 -25.45 25.40
CA ARG A 210 -68.14 -26.15 26.68
C ARG A 210 -67.39 -27.49 26.53
N SER A 211 -67.62 -28.23 25.45
CA SER A 211 -66.85 -29.46 25.18
C SER A 211 -65.37 -29.18 24.93
N VAL A 212 -65.05 -28.07 24.25
CA VAL A 212 -63.65 -27.63 24.03
C VAL A 212 -62.99 -27.21 25.35
N GLU A 213 -63.70 -26.46 26.20
CA GLU A 213 -63.20 -26.07 27.53
C GLU A 213 -62.88 -27.29 28.40
N MET A 214 -63.77 -28.29 28.40
CA MET A 214 -63.53 -29.55 29.10
C MET A 214 -62.32 -30.29 28.54
N LYS A 215 -62.13 -30.32 27.21
CA LYS A 215 -60.90 -30.86 26.59
C LYS A 215 -59.65 -30.08 27.00
N LYS A 216 -59.69 -28.73 27.03
CA LYS A 216 -58.58 -27.89 27.52
C LYS A 216 -58.23 -28.20 28.98
N SER A 217 -59.23 -28.32 29.85
CA SER A 217 -59.02 -28.64 31.28
C SER A 217 -58.36 -30.01 31.48
N ARG A 218 -58.85 -31.04 30.76
CA ARG A 218 -58.25 -32.38 30.80
C ARG A 218 -56.82 -32.37 30.28
N LEU A 219 -56.59 -31.69 29.16
CA LEU A 219 -55.26 -31.56 28.58
C LEU A 219 -54.29 -30.85 29.52
N ARG A 220 -54.72 -29.75 30.15
CA ARG A 220 -53.93 -29.02 31.15
C ARG A 220 -53.47 -29.94 32.29
N LYS A 221 -54.38 -30.76 32.84
CA LYS A 221 -54.03 -31.72 33.90
C LYS A 221 -53.06 -32.79 33.43
N GLN A 222 -53.27 -33.32 32.22
CA GLN A 222 -52.41 -34.36 31.63
C GLN A 222 -50.99 -33.86 31.36
N LEU A 223 -50.85 -32.58 30.98
CA LEU A 223 -49.55 -31.96 30.71
C LEU A 223 -48.90 -31.34 31.96
N GLY A 224 -49.60 -31.32 33.11
CA GLY A 224 -49.09 -30.71 34.34
C GLY A 224 -48.96 -29.19 34.27
N ILE A 225 -49.79 -28.52 33.46
CA ILE A 225 -49.68 -27.06 33.23
C ILE A 225 -50.48 -26.31 34.32
N PRO A 226 -49.88 -25.33 35.01
CA PRO A 226 -50.57 -24.46 35.96
C PRO A 226 -51.76 -23.68 35.37
N SER A 227 -52.71 -23.26 36.22
CA SER A 227 -53.93 -22.56 35.79
C SER A 227 -53.72 -21.09 35.40
N ASP A 228 -52.67 -20.48 35.92
CA ASP A 228 -52.23 -19.10 35.66
C ASP A 228 -51.56 -18.94 34.28
N ILE A 229 -51.12 -20.04 33.67
CA ILE A 229 -50.51 -20.05 32.34
C ILE A 229 -51.58 -20.27 31.27
N ASP A 230 -51.62 -19.38 30.26
CA ASP A 230 -52.46 -19.59 29.09
C ASP A 230 -52.00 -20.81 28.29
N LEU A 231 -52.93 -21.74 28.04
CA LEU A 231 -52.62 -23.02 27.41
C LEU A 231 -52.21 -22.86 25.94
N ASN A 232 -52.78 -21.89 25.21
CA ASN A 232 -52.39 -21.64 23.83
C ASN A 232 -50.95 -21.11 23.79
N ASN A 233 -50.63 -20.14 24.65
CA ASN A 233 -49.29 -19.57 24.74
C ASN A 233 -48.25 -20.63 25.17
N TRP A 234 -48.59 -21.50 26.12
CA TRP A 234 -47.72 -22.62 26.47
C TRP A 234 -47.47 -23.53 25.27
N MET A 235 -48.52 -23.87 24.51
CA MET A 235 -48.37 -24.70 23.30
C MET A 235 -47.51 -24.03 22.23
N MET A 236 -47.68 -22.72 21.98
CA MET A 236 -46.84 -21.95 21.04
C MET A 236 -45.35 -22.02 21.37
N ASN A 237 -44.99 -22.11 22.65
CA ASN A 237 -43.60 -22.17 23.11
C ASN A 237 -43.09 -23.58 23.44
N PHE A 238 -43.97 -24.59 23.45
CA PHE A 238 -43.61 -26.00 23.61
C PHE A 238 -42.80 -26.50 22.42
#